data_AF-W9VSX5-F1
#
_entry.id   AF-W9VSX5-F1
#
_cell.length_a   1.000
_cell.length_b   1.000
_cell.length_c   1.000
_cell.angle_alpha   90.00
_cell.angle_beta   90.00
_cell.angle_gamma   90.00
#
_symmetry.space_group_name_H-M   'P 1'
#
loop_
_entity.id
_entity.type
_entity.pdbx_description
1 polymer ?
#
loop_
_entity_poly.entity_id
_entity_poly.type
_entity_poly.pdbx_seq_one_letter_code
_entity_poly.pdbx_strand_id
1 'polypeptide(L)'
;MERYFDVLLADQSFAADSEAMAVAYVQFDRARARAELGQFSELRVLELEAIYQKYLHRRTASQIAQQQTRALLAVSLGDIGELPRDLAAPSLPPLPETLPEFDELRAKASAEFERHGALVQAGPARIVRERDQQLMELLLRLELLDAAWRRVGAESARNDLKLDQSRTLYEQEVTADLGYSMSQQTRSRFDEQRIDYCRALAWAEIQALVGEPVWISANEGP
;
A
#
# COMPACT_ATOMS: atom_id res chain seq x y z
N MET A 1 -0.42 -11.49 9.62
CA MET A 1 -1.05 -10.26 9.13
C MET A 1 -0.36 -9.68 7.90
N GLU A 2 0.98 -9.57 7.88
CA GLU A 2 1.71 -9.06 6.70
C GLU A 2 1.30 -9.73 5.37
N ARG A 3 1.31 -11.08 5.30
CA ARG A 3 0.88 -11.83 4.10
C ARG A 3 -0.53 -11.52 3.63
N TYR A 4 -1.42 -11.17 4.56
CA TYR A 4 -2.80 -10.81 4.23
C TYR A 4 -2.86 -9.41 3.59
N PHE A 5 -2.10 -8.44 4.12
CA PHE A 5 -2.00 -7.10 3.50
C PHE A 5 -1.29 -7.14 2.16
N ASP A 6 -0.26 -7.99 2.00
CA ASP A 6 0.43 -8.19 0.72
C ASP A 6 -0.56 -8.56 -0.40
N VAL A 7 -1.51 -9.47 -0.13
CA VAL A 7 -2.54 -9.87 -1.10
C VAL A 7 -3.46 -8.72 -1.44
N LEU A 8 -3.97 -8.00 -0.43
CA LEU A 8 -4.86 -6.85 -0.64
C LEU A 8 -4.20 -5.77 -1.49
N LEU A 9 -2.92 -5.48 -1.24
CA LEU A 9 -2.14 -4.52 -2.02
C LEU A 9 -1.86 -5.03 -3.44
N ALA A 10 -1.55 -6.31 -3.61
CA ALA A 10 -1.31 -6.89 -4.94
C ALA A 10 -2.59 -6.86 -5.80
N ASP A 11 -3.75 -7.18 -5.22
CA ASP A 11 -5.05 -7.10 -5.89
C ASP A 11 -5.35 -5.67 -6.36
N GLN A 12 -5.13 -4.67 -5.50
CA GLN A 12 -5.35 -3.26 -5.84
C GLN A 12 -4.35 -2.73 -6.87
N SER A 13 -3.07 -3.09 -6.76
CA SER A 13 -2.08 -2.70 -7.76
C SER A 13 -2.42 -3.28 -9.12
N PHE A 14 -2.89 -4.54 -9.16
CA PHE A 14 -3.35 -5.16 -10.40
C PHE A 14 -4.55 -4.42 -11.01
N ALA A 15 -5.54 -4.03 -10.20
CA ALA A 15 -6.67 -3.24 -10.66
C ALA A 15 -6.23 -1.87 -11.20
N ALA A 16 -5.40 -1.13 -10.46
CA ALA A 16 -4.89 0.18 -10.85
C ALA A 16 -4.03 0.13 -12.14
N ASP A 17 -3.17 -0.89 -12.26
CA ASP A 17 -2.32 -1.06 -13.44
C ASP A 17 -3.13 -1.51 -14.67
N SER A 18 -4.21 -2.28 -14.47
CA SER A 18 -5.14 -2.65 -15.53
C SER A 18 -5.91 -1.45 -16.06
N GLU A 19 -6.37 -0.55 -15.18
CA GLU A 19 -6.99 0.72 -15.56
C GLU A 19 -6.00 1.59 -16.35
N ALA A 20 -4.78 1.77 -15.84
CA ALA A 20 -3.75 2.58 -16.49
C ALA A 20 -3.41 2.05 -17.91
N MET A 21 -3.28 0.73 -18.05
CA MET A 21 -3.04 0.08 -19.34
C MET A 21 -4.21 0.31 -20.31
N ALA A 22 -5.45 0.18 -19.85
CA ALA A 22 -6.63 0.40 -20.69
C ALA A 22 -6.70 1.84 -21.21
N VAL A 23 -6.44 2.82 -20.33
CA VAL A 23 -6.36 4.24 -20.71
C VAL A 23 -5.27 4.47 -21.76
N ALA A 24 -4.06 3.94 -21.52
CA ALA A 24 -2.94 4.08 -22.45
C ALA A 24 -3.24 3.43 -23.81
N TYR A 25 -3.89 2.27 -23.82
CA TYR A 25 -4.29 1.58 -25.05
C TYR A 25 -5.28 2.42 -25.86
N VAL A 26 -6.32 2.97 -25.23
CA VAL A 26 -7.31 3.82 -25.91
C VAL A 26 -6.65 5.06 -26.52
N GLN A 27 -5.69 5.67 -25.83
CA GLN A 27 -4.95 6.82 -26.36
C GLN A 27 -4.08 6.45 -27.56
N PHE A 28 -3.35 5.34 -27.48
CA PHE A 28 -2.54 4.80 -28.57
C PHE A 28 -3.40 4.46 -29.80
N ASP A 29 -4.49 3.71 -29.61
CA ASP A 29 -5.38 3.28 -30.68
C ASP A 29 -6.01 4.46 -31.44
N ARG A 30 -6.48 5.47 -30.70
CA ARG A 30 -6.99 6.73 -31.29
C ARG A 30 -5.92 7.48 -32.08
N ALA A 31 -4.70 7.55 -31.56
CA ALA A 31 -3.59 8.21 -32.23
C ALA A 31 -3.21 7.50 -33.53
N ARG A 32 -3.16 6.17 -33.50
CA ARG A 32 -2.93 5.33 -34.69
C ARG A 32 -4.00 5.59 -35.75
N ALA A 33 -5.28 5.53 -35.38
CA ALA A 33 -6.38 5.80 -36.31
C ALA A 33 -6.30 7.21 -36.94
N ARG A 34 -5.88 8.23 -36.18
CA ARG A 34 -5.70 9.59 -36.73
C ARG A 34 -4.47 9.73 -37.62
N ALA A 35 -3.40 8.98 -37.34
CA ALA A 35 -2.21 8.96 -38.19
C ALA A 35 -2.49 8.33 -39.55
N GLU A 36 -3.32 7.27 -39.60
CA GLU A 36 -3.80 6.67 -40.86
C GLU A 36 -4.59 7.67 -41.73
N LEU A 37 -5.20 8.69 -41.11
CA LEU A 37 -5.87 9.80 -41.79
C LEU A 37 -4.94 10.97 -42.14
N GLY A 38 -3.63 10.87 -41.85
CA GLY A 38 -2.65 11.95 -42.05
C GLY A 38 -2.77 13.12 -41.07
N GLN A 39 -3.56 12.97 -40.00
CA GLN A 39 -3.89 14.05 -39.05
C GLN A 39 -3.05 14.01 -37.76
N PHE A 40 -2.11 13.08 -37.67
CA PHE A 40 -1.33 12.86 -36.45
C PHE A 40 0.11 12.46 -36.77
N SER A 41 1.05 12.95 -35.98
CA SER A 41 2.47 12.65 -36.18
C SER A 41 2.78 11.19 -35.89
N GLU A 42 3.46 10.50 -36.80
CA GLU A 42 3.94 9.13 -36.61
C GLU A 42 4.84 8.99 -35.38
N LEU A 43 5.71 9.98 -35.13
CA LEU A 43 6.56 10.02 -33.94
C LEU A 43 5.70 9.97 -32.66
N ARG A 44 4.59 10.72 -32.63
CA ARG A 44 3.69 10.74 -31.47
C ARG A 44 2.92 9.42 -31.30
N VAL A 45 2.61 8.72 -32.40
CA VAL A 45 2.05 7.36 -32.32
C VAL A 45 3.04 6.41 -31.65
N LEU A 46 4.31 6.44 -32.06
CA LEU A 46 5.36 5.61 -31.48
C LEU A 46 5.59 5.90 -29.99
N GLU A 47 5.52 7.17 -29.58
CA GLU A 47 5.57 7.55 -28.16
C GLU A 47 4.41 6.95 -27.35
N LEU A 48 3.19 7.02 -27.88
CA LEU A 48 2.01 6.47 -27.21
C LEU A 48 2.02 4.94 -27.17
N GLU A 49 2.54 4.30 -28.22
CA GLU A 49 2.79 2.86 -28.23
C GLU A 49 3.76 2.46 -27.11
N ALA A 50 4.89 3.17 -26.98
CA ALA A 50 5.86 2.92 -25.91
C ALA A 50 5.24 3.09 -24.51
N ILE A 51 4.37 4.10 -24.32
CA ILE A 51 3.62 4.30 -23.08
C ILE A 51 2.69 3.11 -22.81
N TYR A 52 1.93 2.66 -23.81
CA TYR A 52 1.07 1.48 -23.69
C TYR A 52 1.89 0.23 -23.32
N GLN A 53 2.98 -0.06 -24.03
CA GLN A 53 3.85 -1.21 -23.76
C GLN A 53 4.40 -1.19 -22.33
N LYS A 54 4.81 -0.01 -21.83
CA LYS A 54 5.23 0.17 -20.44
C LYS A 54 4.13 -0.26 -19.46
N TYR A 55 2.89 0.17 -19.65
CA TYR A 55 1.78 -0.22 -18.77
C TYR A 55 1.39 -1.68 -18.92
N LEU A 56 1.49 -2.26 -20.13
CA LEU A 56 1.27 -3.68 -20.36
C LEU A 56 2.26 -4.56 -19.58
N HIS A 57 3.55 -4.21 -19.60
CA HIS A 57 4.57 -4.92 -18.81
C HIS A 57 4.32 -4.78 -17.31
N ARG A 58 3.93 -3.58 -16.86
CA ARG A 58 3.61 -3.34 -15.45
C ARG A 58 2.38 -4.14 -14.97
N ARG A 59 1.32 -4.20 -15.78
CA ARG A 59 0.13 -5.03 -15.49
C ARG A 59 0.47 -6.52 -15.48
N THR A 60 1.36 -6.98 -16.36
CA THR A 60 1.84 -8.38 -16.33
C THR A 60 2.59 -8.68 -15.04
N ALA A 61 3.47 -7.78 -14.60
CA ALA A 61 4.18 -7.94 -13.34
C ALA A 61 3.24 -7.96 -12.12
N SER A 62 2.22 -7.09 -12.08
CA SER A 62 1.25 -7.09 -10.98
C SER A 62 0.35 -8.33 -10.99
N GLN A 63 0.02 -8.89 -12.15
CA GLN A 63 -0.68 -10.18 -12.23
C GLN A 63 0.13 -11.32 -11.59
N ILE A 64 1.43 -11.38 -11.89
CA ILE A 64 2.33 -12.39 -11.30
C ILE A 64 2.44 -12.18 -9.79
N ALA A 65 2.60 -10.93 -9.34
CA ALA A 65 2.66 -10.59 -7.91
C ALA A 65 1.37 -10.98 -7.16
N GLN A 66 0.20 -10.79 -7.77
CA GLN A 66 -1.09 -11.23 -7.22
C GLN A 66 -1.13 -12.75 -6.99
N GLN A 67 -0.70 -13.53 -7.99
CA GLN A 67 -0.65 -14.98 -7.88
C GLN A 67 0.35 -15.44 -6.80
N GLN A 68 1.53 -14.80 -6.77
CA GLN A 68 2.58 -15.10 -5.81
C GLN A 68 2.15 -14.81 -4.36
N THR A 69 1.59 -13.63 -4.10
CA THR A 69 1.15 -13.24 -2.75
C THR A 69 0.05 -14.16 -2.22
N ARG A 70 -0.89 -14.57 -3.08
CA ARG A 70 -1.94 -15.54 -2.72
C ARG A 70 -1.36 -16.92 -2.40
N ALA A 71 -0.38 -17.39 -3.17
CA ALA A 71 0.32 -18.64 -2.88
C ALA A 71 1.07 -18.58 -1.53
N LEU A 72 1.74 -17.47 -1.25
CA LEU A 72 2.44 -17.26 0.04
C LEU A 72 1.47 -17.20 1.22
N LEU A 73 0.29 -16.58 1.04
CA LEU A 73 -0.75 -16.56 2.06
C LEU A 73 -1.29 -17.98 2.30
N ALA A 74 -1.60 -18.74 1.24
CA ALA A 74 -2.09 -20.11 1.34
C ALA A 74 -1.10 -21.00 2.13
N VAL A 75 0.19 -20.94 1.79
CA VAL A 75 1.27 -21.63 2.54
C VAL A 75 1.28 -21.21 4.01
N SER A 76 1.10 -19.92 4.33
CA SER A 76 1.09 -19.45 5.71
C SER A 76 -0.14 -19.91 6.51
N LEU A 77 -1.23 -20.25 5.83
CA LEU A 77 -2.46 -20.81 6.41
C LEU A 77 -2.41 -22.34 6.53
N GLY A 78 -1.36 -22.99 6.01
CA GLY A 78 -1.23 -24.44 5.98
C GLY A 78 -2.02 -25.14 4.87
N ASP A 79 -2.57 -24.40 3.92
CA ASP A 79 -3.31 -24.95 2.77
C ASP A 79 -2.55 -24.66 1.47
N ILE A 80 -2.02 -25.71 0.84
CA ILE A 80 -1.20 -25.58 -0.38
C ILE A 80 -2.06 -25.80 -1.64
N GLY A 81 -3.29 -26.31 -1.49
CA GLY A 81 -4.13 -26.74 -2.60
C GLY A 81 -5.11 -25.68 -3.10
N GLU A 82 -5.56 -24.77 -2.23
CA GLU A 82 -6.58 -23.78 -2.56
C GLU A 82 -6.08 -22.35 -2.32
N LEU A 83 -6.02 -21.55 -3.39
CA LEU A 83 -5.68 -20.12 -3.29
C LEU A 83 -6.87 -19.36 -2.71
N PRO A 84 -6.69 -18.58 -1.62
CA PRO A 84 -7.74 -17.70 -1.10
C PRO A 84 -8.25 -16.79 -2.21
N ARG A 85 -9.58 -16.72 -2.41
CA ARG A 85 -10.21 -15.97 -3.52
C ARG A 85 -10.64 -14.57 -3.11
N ASP A 86 -11.45 -14.47 -2.05
CA ASP A 86 -12.03 -13.22 -1.60
C ASP A 86 -11.50 -12.88 -0.20
N LEU A 87 -10.82 -11.74 -0.09
CA LEU A 87 -10.34 -11.19 1.17
C LEU A 87 -11.13 -9.93 1.47
N ALA A 88 -11.68 -9.82 2.67
CA ALA A 88 -12.28 -8.57 3.13
C ALA A 88 -11.19 -7.51 3.41
N ALA A 89 -11.50 -6.23 3.24
CA ALA A 89 -10.60 -5.20 3.76
C ALA A 89 -10.75 -5.15 5.30
N PRO A 90 -9.64 -5.21 6.07
CA PRO A 90 -9.70 -5.15 7.52
C PRO A 90 -9.98 -3.72 7.99
N SER A 91 -10.69 -3.58 9.10
CA SER A 91 -10.74 -2.31 9.81
C SER A 91 -9.43 -2.10 10.55
N LEU A 92 -8.70 -1.04 10.22
CA LEU A 92 -7.45 -0.68 10.90
C LEU A 92 -7.75 0.04 12.23
N PRO A 93 -7.07 -0.29 13.34
CA PRO A 93 -7.19 0.49 14.55
C PRO A 93 -6.61 1.89 14.31
N PRO A 94 -7.21 2.94 14.90
CA PRO A 94 -6.61 4.27 14.82
C PRO A 94 -5.25 4.25 15.50
N LEU A 95 -4.24 4.80 14.82
CA LEU A 95 -2.95 5.08 15.45
C LEU A 95 -3.10 6.31 16.38
N PRO A 96 -2.31 6.38 17.47
CA PRO A 96 -2.33 7.55 18.35
C PRO A 96 -1.85 8.80 17.58
N GLU A 97 -2.49 9.94 17.84
CA GLU A 97 -2.14 11.23 17.19
C GLU A 97 -0.70 11.63 17.49
N THR A 98 -0.25 11.39 18.73
CA THR A 98 1.12 11.56 19.17
C THR A 98 1.71 10.20 19.48
N LEU A 99 2.81 9.86 18.79
CA LEU A 99 3.53 8.63 19.07
C LEU A 99 4.12 8.67 20.48
N PRO A 100 4.05 7.57 21.25
CA PRO A 100 4.65 7.50 22.58
C PRO A 100 6.17 7.58 22.49
N GLU A 101 6.79 8.12 23.53
CA GLU A 101 8.24 8.23 23.58
C GLU A 101 8.89 6.84 23.76
N PHE A 102 10.13 6.73 23.27
CA PHE A 102 10.88 5.49 23.35
C PHE A 102 11.03 4.97 24.79
N ASP A 103 11.27 5.87 25.74
CA ASP A 103 11.46 5.49 27.15
C ASP A 103 10.17 4.92 27.78
N GLU A 104 9.00 5.44 27.38
CA GLU A 104 7.70 4.91 27.82
C GLU A 104 7.48 3.48 27.31
N LEU A 105 7.71 3.25 26.01
CA LEU A 105 7.55 1.94 25.40
C LEU A 105 8.58 0.94 25.94
N ARG A 106 9.83 1.37 26.16
CA ARG A 106 10.89 0.57 26.77
C ARG A 106 10.50 0.13 28.19
N ALA A 107 9.94 1.04 28.99
CA ALA A 107 9.50 0.72 30.35
C ALA A 107 8.40 -0.33 30.34
N LYS A 108 7.37 -0.18 29.48
CA LYS A 108 6.30 -1.15 29.35
C LYS A 108 6.80 -2.53 28.87
N ALA A 109 7.65 -2.55 27.83
CA ALA A 109 8.25 -3.79 27.32
C ALA A 109 9.14 -4.49 28.37
N SER A 110 9.79 -3.73 29.26
CA SER A 110 10.55 -4.29 30.38
C SER A 110 9.65 -4.92 31.42
N ALA A 111 8.57 -4.23 31.81
CA ALA A 111 7.59 -4.78 32.74
C ALA A 111 6.90 -6.04 32.19
N GLU A 112 6.66 -6.12 30.88
CA GLU A 112 6.13 -7.31 30.22
C GLU A 112 7.14 -8.47 30.20
N PHE A 113 8.40 -8.17 29.88
CA PHE A 113 9.47 -9.15 29.91
C PHE A 113 9.70 -9.72 31.32
N GLU A 114 9.62 -8.89 32.36
CA GLU A 114 9.72 -9.34 33.76
C GLU A 114 8.54 -10.26 34.15
N ARG A 115 7.33 -9.95 33.69
CA ARG A 115 6.13 -10.78 33.92
C ARG A 115 6.27 -12.19 33.34
N HIS A 116 6.90 -12.33 32.17
CA HIS A 116 7.05 -13.61 31.45
C HIS A 116 8.46 -14.24 31.57
N GLY A 117 9.43 -13.53 32.14
CA GLY A 117 10.87 -13.83 32.10
C GLY A 117 11.38 -14.85 33.10
N ALA A 118 10.52 -15.54 33.85
CA ALA A 118 10.90 -16.53 34.86
C ALA A 118 11.66 -17.76 34.31
N LEU A 119 11.83 -17.89 32.98
CA LEU A 119 12.36 -19.08 32.32
C LEU A 119 13.68 -18.88 31.54
N VAL A 120 14.26 -17.67 31.48
CA VAL A 120 15.41 -17.39 30.59
C VAL A 120 16.74 -17.38 31.37
N GLN A 121 17.52 -18.47 31.24
CA GLN A 121 18.89 -18.58 31.79
C GLN A 121 20.00 -18.04 30.84
N ALA A 122 19.65 -17.52 29.67
CA ALA A 122 20.61 -16.91 28.75
C ALA A 122 20.78 -15.41 29.03
N GLY A 123 22.03 -14.92 29.01
CA GLY A 123 22.47 -13.58 29.44
C GLY A 123 21.44 -12.45 29.23
N PRO A 124 20.70 -12.04 30.29
CA PRO A 124 19.52 -11.17 30.18
C PRO A 124 19.83 -9.83 29.50
N ALA A 125 21.07 -9.34 29.63
CA ALA A 125 21.49 -8.08 29.05
C ALA A 125 21.53 -8.07 27.51
N ARG A 126 21.76 -9.20 26.84
CA ARG A 126 21.78 -9.23 25.35
C ARG A 126 20.38 -9.14 24.78
N ILE A 127 19.44 -9.94 25.30
CA ILE A 127 18.05 -9.97 24.86
C ILE A 127 17.39 -8.60 25.07
N VAL A 128 17.63 -7.98 26.23
CA VAL A 128 17.14 -6.62 26.52
C VAL A 128 17.67 -5.60 25.52
N ARG A 129 18.98 -5.62 25.21
CA ARG A 129 19.56 -4.70 24.21
C ARG A 129 18.97 -4.90 22.81
N GLU A 130 18.78 -6.15 22.39
CA GLU A 130 18.22 -6.47 21.08
C GLU A 130 16.76 -6.02 20.96
N ARG A 131 15.95 -6.26 21.99
CA ARG A 131 14.57 -5.72 22.07
C ARG A 131 14.56 -4.20 22.04
N ASP A 132 15.41 -3.53 22.82
CA ASP A 132 15.48 -2.07 22.86
C ASP A 132 15.93 -1.49 21.51
N GLN A 133 16.84 -2.18 20.81
CA GLN A 133 17.24 -1.82 19.45
C GLN A 133 16.06 -1.97 18.48
N GLN A 134 15.37 -3.11 18.49
CA GLN A 134 14.19 -3.35 17.64
C GLN A 134 13.11 -2.30 17.87
N LEU A 135 12.83 -1.95 19.13
CA LEU A 135 11.83 -0.96 19.48
C LEU A 135 12.20 0.43 18.92
N MET A 136 13.46 0.82 19.02
CA MET A 136 13.96 2.08 18.44
C MET A 136 13.82 2.09 16.92
N GLU A 137 14.22 0.99 16.25
CA GLU A 137 14.09 0.85 14.80
C GLU A 137 12.63 0.95 14.33
N LEU A 138 11.70 0.34 15.06
CA LEU A 138 10.27 0.39 14.75
C LEU A 138 9.67 1.78 14.96
N LEU A 139 10.06 2.50 16.02
CA LEU A 139 9.64 3.88 16.24
C LEU A 139 10.10 4.80 15.12
N LEU A 140 11.38 4.75 14.75
CA LEU A 140 11.91 5.55 13.65
C LEU A 140 11.25 5.19 12.31
N ARG A 141 10.97 3.90 12.09
CA ARG A 141 10.20 3.46 10.92
C ARG A 141 8.79 4.05 10.92
N LEU A 142 8.12 4.10 12.07
CA LEU A 142 6.78 4.65 12.18
C LEU A 142 6.75 6.17 11.94
N GLU A 143 7.73 6.90 12.45
CA GLU A 143 7.92 8.33 12.16
C GLU A 143 8.13 8.59 10.66
N LEU A 144 8.98 7.78 10.02
CA LEU A 144 9.19 7.84 8.57
C LEU A 144 7.89 7.58 7.80
N LEU A 145 7.13 6.58 8.22
CA LEU A 145 5.85 6.24 7.61
C LEU A 145 4.79 7.32 7.83
N ASP A 146 4.81 8.04 8.96
CA ASP A 146 3.93 9.17 9.21
C ASP A 146 4.23 10.35 8.27
N ALA A 147 5.52 10.65 8.06
CA ALA A 147 5.93 11.62 7.05
C ALA A 147 5.52 11.19 5.63
N ALA A 148 5.64 9.90 5.30
CA ALA A 148 5.19 9.35 4.03
C ALA A 148 3.67 9.44 3.87
N TRP A 149 2.89 9.21 4.93
CA TRP A 149 1.43 9.32 4.94
C TRP A 149 0.98 10.74 4.64
N ARG A 150 1.58 11.74 5.31
CA ARG A 150 1.31 13.16 5.03
C ARG A 150 1.63 13.54 3.58
N ARG A 151 2.76 13.03 3.05
CA ARG A 151 3.16 13.25 1.65
C ARG A 151 2.13 12.69 0.68
N VAL A 152 1.72 11.43 0.86
CA VAL A 152 0.78 10.77 -0.05
C VAL A 152 -0.61 11.42 0.04
N GLY A 153 -1.08 11.79 1.24
CA GLY A 153 -2.33 12.53 1.40
C GLY A 153 -2.33 13.87 0.67
N ALA A 154 -1.23 14.63 0.73
CA ALA A 154 -1.10 15.87 -0.04
C ALA A 154 -1.08 15.63 -1.57
N GLU A 155 -0.44 14.55 -2.02
CA GLU A 155 -0.41 14.16 -3.44
C GLU A 155 -1.79 13.77 -3.96
N SER A 156 -2.54 13.00 -3.16
CA SER A 156 -3.91 12.57 -3.44
C SER A 156 -4.87 13.75 -3.54
N ALA A 157 -4.85 14.66 -2.56
CA ALA A 157 -5.66 15.89 -2.60
C ALA A 157 -5.38 16.74 -3.86
N ARG A 158 -4.12 16.83 -4.29
CA ARG A 158 -3.75 17.51 -5.54
C ARG A 158 -4.30 16.77 -6.77
N ASN A 159 -4.27 15.44 -6.77
CA ASN A 159 -4.76 14.63 -7.89
C ASN A 159 -6.29 14.67 -8.00
N ASP A 160 -7.01 14.80 -6.88
CA ASP A 160 -8.45 15.04 -6.87
C ASP A 160 -8.80 16.36 -7.57
N LEU A 161 -8.12 17.46 -7.21
CA LEU A 161 -8.30 18.75 -7.89
C LEU A 161 -7.98 18.66 -9.38
N LYS A 162 -6.95 17.91 -9.77
CA LYS A 162 -6.62 17.66 -11.18
C LYS A 162 -7.69 16.85 -11.90
N LEU A 163 -8.31 15.89 -11.23
CA LEU A 163 -9.41 15.13 -11.82
C LEU A 163 -10.60 16.04 -12.10
N ASP A 164 -10.98 16.90 -11.15
CA ASP A 164 -12.08 17.85 -11.32
C ASP A 164 -11.79 18.87 -12.42
N GLN A 165 -10.54 19.33 -12.53
CA GLN A 165 -10.10 20.15 -13.66
C GLN A 165 -10.26 19.40 -15.00
N SER A 166 -9.79 18.15 -15.08
CA SER A 166 -9.91 17.34 -16.30
C SER A 166 -11.35 17.03 -16.67
N ARG A 167 -12.25 16.85 -15.69
CA ARG A 167 -13.69 16.70 -15.91
C ARG A 167 -14.28 17.96 -16.55
N THR A 168 -13.97 19.12 -15.99
CA THR A 168 -14.45 20.41 -16.51
C THR A 168 -13.99 20.65 -17.95
N LEU A 169 -12.70 20.38 -18.25
CA LEU A 169 -12.16 20.52 -19.60
C LEU A 169 -12.74 19.52 -20.59
N TYR A 170 -13.09 18.32 -20.13
CA TYR A 170 -13.78 17.32 -20.94
C TYR A 170 -15.23 17.74 -21.26
N GLU A 171 -15.96 18.23 -20.26
CA GLU A 171 -17.33 18.75 -20.42
C GLU A 171 -17.39 19.98 -21.35
N GLN A 172 -16.35 20.81 -21.33
CA GLN A 172 -16.20 21.94 -22.25
C GLN A 172 -15.65 21.54 -23.63
N GLU A 173 -15.43 20.25 -23.88
CA GLU A 173 -14.87 19.70 -25.12
C GLU A 173 -13.48 20.26 -25.48
N VAL A 174 -12.73 20.75 -24.49
CA VAL A 174 -11.39 21.34 -24.69
C VAL A 174 -10.32 20.27 -24.78
N THR A 175 -10.37 19.24 -23.93
CA THR A 175 -9.33 18.19 -23.85
C THR A 175 -9.89 16.85 -23.37
N ALA A 176 -9.34 15.74 -23.85
CA ALA A 176 -9.79 14.38 -23.56
C ALA A 176 -8.82 13.59 -22.65
N ASP A 177 -8.39 14.20 -21.54
CA ASP A 177 -7.38 13.64 -20.62
C ASP A 177 -7.99 13.02 -19.34
N LEU A 178 -9.32 12.90 -19.28
CA LEU A 178 -10.03 12.40 -18.10
C LEU A 178 -9.54 11.02 -17.64
N GLY A 179 -9.37 10.08 -18.58
CA GLY A 179 -8.90 8.73 -18.25
C GLY A 179 -7.51 8.72 -17.61
N TYR A 180 -6.61 9.61 -18.03
CA TYR A 180 -5.28 9.72 -17.42
C TYR A 180 -5.38 10.24 -15.98
N SER A 181 -6.16 11.28 -15.73
CA SER A 181 -6.38 11.79 -14.37
C SER A 181 -7.05 10.76 -13.45
N MET A 182 -8.01 9.99 -13.97
CA MET A 182 -8.66 8.90 -13.20
C MET A 182 -7.65 7.82 -12.80
N SER A 183 -6.82 7.35 -13.74
CA SER A 183 -5.78 6.37 -13.44
C SER A 183 -4.77 6.88 -12.39
N GLN A 184 -4.41 8.17 -12.45
CA GLN A 184 -3.53 8.79 -11.45
C GLN A 184 -4.20 8.87 -10.07
N GLN A 185 -5.50 9.17 -9.99
CA GLN A 185 -6.25 9.14 -8.74
C GLN A 185 -6.30 7.71 -8.15
N THR A 186 -6.63 6.70 -8.96
CA THR A 186 -6.65 5.30 -8.52
C THR A 186 -5.28 4.89 -7.97
N ARG A 187 -4.19 5.31 -8.63
CA ARG A 187 -2.83 5.03 -8.15
C ARG A 187 -2.52 5.72 -6.81
N SER A 188 -2.95 6.97 -6.63
CA SER A 188 -2.77 7.67 -5.35
C SER A 188 -3.50 6.98 -4.20
N ARG A 189 -4.75 6.54 -4.41
CA ARG A 189 -5.50 5.78 -3.39
C ARG A 189 -4.81 4.48 -3.01
N PHE A 190 -4.25 3.76 -3.99
CA PHE A 190 -3.42 2.59 -3.71
C PHE A 190 -2.19 2.94 -2.86
N ASP A 191 -1.50 4.03 -3.18
CA ASP A 191 -0.33 4.46 -2.41
C ASP A 191 -0.70 4.87 -0.97
N GLU A 192 -1.86 5.48 -0.75
CA GLU A 192 -2.38 5.79 0.60
C GLU A 192 -2.59 4.51 1.40
N GLN A 193 -3.35 3.57 0.85
CA GLN A 193 -3.67 2.31 1.52
C GLN A 193 -2.44 1.47 1.82
N ARG A 194 -1.44 1.49 0.93
CA ARG A 194 -0.14 0.86 1.18
C ARG A 194 0.54 1.44 2.41
N ILE A 195 0.58 2.77 2.52
CA ILE A 195 1.19 3.43 3.68
C ILE A 195 0.40 3.15 4.96
N ASP A 196 -0.93 3.16 4.90
CA ASP A 196 -1.79 2.83 6.04
C ASP A 196 -1.53 1.41 6.57
N TYR A 197 -1.41 0.42 5.68
CA TYR A 197 -1.05 -0.94 6.08
C TYR A 197 0.35 -1.05 6.66
N CYS A 198 1.35 -0.35 6.08
CA CYS A 198 2.69 -0.32 6.66
C CYS A 198 2.71 0.30 8.06
N ARG A 199 1.96 1.39 8.27
CA ARG A 199 1.82 2.04 9.59
C ARG A 199 1.15 1.11 10.60
N ALA A 200 0.06 0.47 10.20
CA ALA A 200 -0.66 -0.47 11.04
C ALA A 200 0.21 -1.67 11.43
N LEU A 201 1.00 -2.23 10.51
CA LEU A 201 1.93 -3.32 10.81
C LEU A 201 3.04 -2.90 11.78
N ALA A 202 3.67 -1.74 11.54
CA ALA A 202 4.72 -1.25 12.42
C ALA A 202 4.20 -0.98 13.84
N TRP A 203 2.99 -0.42 13.95
CA TRP A 203 2.33 -0.21 15.25
C TRP A 203 1.98 -1.53 15.94
N ALA A 204 1.42 -2.48 15.19
CA ALA A 204 1.13 -3.84 15.66
C ALA A 204 2.39 -4.55 16.20
N GLU A 205 3.53 -4.40 15.54
CA GLU A 205 4.82 -4.96 15.99
C GLU A 205 5.28 -4.32 17.31
N ILE A 206 5.12 -3.00 17.46
CA ILE A 206 5.40 -2.30 18.73
C ILE A 206 4.49 -2.82 19.84
N GLN A 207 3.18 -2.92 19.61
CA GLN A 207 2.23 -3.42 20.60
C GLN A 207 2.57 -4.85 21.04
N ALA A 208 2.94 -5.72 20.09
CA ALA A 208 3.36 -7.09 20.39
C ALA A 208 4.62 -7.14 21.28
N LEU A 209 5.60 -6.27 21.05
CA LEU A 209 6.82 -6.18 21.88
C LEU A 209 6.54 -5.67 23.30
N VAL A 210 5.49 -4.87 23.45
CA VAL A 210 5.10 -4.24 24.73
C VAL A 210 4.07 -5.09 25.49
N GLY A 211 3.54 -6.15 24.88
CA GLY A 211 2.50 -7.02 25.47
C GLY A 211 1.10 -6.41 25.42
N GLU A 212 0.87 -5.43 24.54
CA GLU A 212 -0.44 -4.86 24.28
C GLU A 212 -1.14 -5.60 23.12
N PRO A 213 -2.49 -5.61 23.09
CA PRO A 213 -3.23 -6.27 22.01
C PRO A 213 -2.93 -5.60 20.66
N VAL A 214 -2.46 -6.42 19.72
CA VAL A 214 -2.05 -6.02 18.35
C VAL A 214 -3.21 -5.47 17.51
N TRP A 215 -4.42 -5.96 17.77
CA TRP A 215 -5.66 -5.51 17.14
C TRP A 215 -6.73 -5.49 18.22
N ILE A 216 -7.30 -4.31 18.48
CA ILE A 216 -8.52 -4.25 19.28
C ILE A 216 -9.63 -4.78 18.37
N SER A 217 -10.07 -6.02 18.56
CA SER A 217 -11.31 -6.47 17.94
C SER A 217 -12.40 -5.50 18.38
N ALA A 218 -13.10 -4.89 17.42
CA ALA A 218 -14.23 -4.00 17.68
C ALA A 218 -15.45 -4.70 18.33
N ASN A 219 -15.24 -5.80 19.04
CA ASN A 219 -16.25 -6.65 19.65
C ASN A 219 -15.97 -6.94 21.13
N GLU A 220 -15.45 -5.94 21.84
CA GLU A 220 -15.60 -5.82 23.29
C GLU A 220 -16.23 -4.45 23.61
N GLY A 221 -17.48 -4.29 23.18
CA GLY A 221 -18.43 -3.44 23.90
C GLY A 221 -19.18 -4.30 24.92
N PRO A 222 -19.57 -3.75 26.08
CA PRO A 222 -20.41 -4.47 27.05
C PRO A 222 -21.77 -4.88 26.48
#